data_AF-A0A661I2D7-F1
#
_entry.id   AF-A0A661I2D7-F1
#
_cell.length_a   1.000
_cell.length_b   1.000
_cell.length_c   1.000
_cell.angle_alpha   90.00
_cell.angle_beta   90.00
_cell.angle_gamma   90.00
#
_symmetry.space_group_name_H-M   'P 1'
#
loop_
_entity.id
_entity.type
_entity.pdbx_description
1 polymer ?
#
loop_
_entity_poly.entity_id
_entity_poly.type
_entity_poly.pdbx_seq_one_letter_code
_entity_poly.pdbx_strand_id
1 'polypeptide(L)'
;MNKKRKTTIYKTILISIALSLFTACASKQEIIKTKDTTLISYDEKAYAVKNSYQDSKQFVKKSYSTVTNYFNNTSDDFYENSFIQFISSDETILEKRKNLIIWKDGNSKNSSYIIKNYLKNNKKDVDYKGLNLAQKMKILNDYFFNMKQKEYLAKFTTQYKKPNFDEYKTDRENIEVVNNYNYQLSRSKYEWENNLQEIKKEIAQNILSSLYGKPTISNISYDPNNQLIYMQINSQRESFSQKVSFKVLPEYAKTIKNNKRSLLPKVYFKFENNEITLIGSSVMLKKKEYLANFTNKLYQRENTLTLSNNNKLDLKKLNVNYKINATDIKNPEWFYNLPEEGKIIGYGTGETESAAKNSALNNIAQTLEVDVKSDISINKKSDGSQYSSRTKQNINVSSKSKKLKGTKTIKSQKKDGIWFIAVSY
;
A
#
# COMPACT_ATOMS: atom_id res chain seq x y z
N MET A 1 -2.33 1.97 -20.42
CA MET A 1 -1.18 1.06 -20.69
C MET A 1 -1.60 -0.01 -21.69
N ASN A 2 -0.94 -0.11 -22.85
CA ASN A 2 -1.43 -0.86 -24.00
C ASN A 2 -1.35 -2.40 -23.81
N LYS A 3 -2.41 -3.14 -24.15
CA LYS A 3 -2.59 -4.59 -23.89
C LYS A 3 -1.41 -5.43 -24.41
N LYS A 4 -0.81 -5.01 -25.55
CA LYS A 4 0.38 -5.62 -26.16
C LYS A 4 1.64 -5.62 -25.26
N ARG A 5 1.87 -4.56 -24.47
CA ARG A 5 3.08 -4.49 -23.61
C ARG A 5 3.02 -5.47 -22.43
N LYS A 6 1.83 -5.72 -21.87
CA LYS A 6 1.65 -6.74 -20.83
C LYS A 6 2.00 -8.13 -21.36
N THR A 7 1.51 -8.49 -22.54
CA THR A 7 1.72 -9.83 -23.12
C THR A 7 3.19 -10.15 -23.39
N THR A 8 3.99 -9.18 -23.83
CA THR A 8 5.43 -9.39 -24.10
C THR A 8 6.22 -9.65 -22.83
N ILE A 9 5.92 -8.94 -21.74
CA ILE A 9 6.58 -9.14 -20.43
C ILE A 9 6.26 -10.54 -19.88
N TYR A 10 4.98 -10.96 -19.95
CA TYR A 10 4.57 -12.30 -19.50
C TYR A 10 5.25 -13.43 -20.28
N LYS A 11 5.35 -13.31 -21.61
CA LYS A 11 6.03 -14.32 -22.45
C LYS A 11 7.52 -14.45 -22.10
N THR A 12 8.20 -13.34 -21.87
CA THR A 12 9.64 -13.32 -21.59
C THR A 12 9.96 -13.96 -20.24
N ILE A 13 9.12 -13.73 -19.23
CA ILE A 13 9.24 -14.35 -17.90
C ILE A 13 8.99 -15.87 -17.98
N LEU A 14 7.95 -16.31 -18.70
CA LEU A 14 7.64 -17.73 -18.87
C LEU A 14 8.75 -18.51 -19.58
N ILE A 15 9.36 -17.93 -20.63
CA ILE A 15 10.48 -18.53 -21.34
C ILE A 15 11.71 -18.69 -20.42
N SER A 16 11.99 -17.68 -19.59
CA SER A 16 13.12 -17.72 -18.65
C SER A 16 12.94 -18.79 -17.57
N ILE A 17 11.71 -18.96 -17.05
CA ILE A 17 11.38 -20.03 -16.11
C ILE A 17 11.53 -21.41 -16.78
N ALA A 18 11.04 -21.58 -18.00
CA ALA A 18 11.16 -22.84 -18.74
C ALA A 18 12.63 -23.23 -18.97
N LEU A 19 13.50 -22.29 -19.38
CA LEU A 19 14.93 -22.57 -19.56
C LEU A 19 15.63 -22.97 -18.25
N SER A 20 15.27 -22.36 -17.12
CA SER A 20 15.86 -22.72 -15.81
C SER A 20 15.50 -24.14 -15.36
N LEU A 21 14.30 -24.60 -15.71
CA LEU A 21 13.84 -25.97 -15.45
C LEU A 21 14.59 -26.99 -16.31
N PHE A 22 14.77 -26.71 -17.61
CA PHE A 22 15.49 -27.61 -18.52
C PHE A 22 16.97 -27.77 -18.13
N THR A 23 17.62 -26.68 -17.71
CA THR A 23 19.04 -26.69 -17.33
C THR A 23 19.29 -27.39 -15.98
N ALA A 24 18.37 -27.27 -15.02
CA ALA A 24 18.43 -28.02 -13.76
C ALA A 24 18.25 -29.55 -13.96
N CYS A 25 17.43 -29.96 -14.94
CA CYS A 25 17.29 -31.37 -15.31
C CYS A 25 18.52 -31.91 -16.05
N ALA A 26 19.10 -31.13 -16.97
CA ALA A 26 20.25 -31.56 -17.77
C ALA A 26 21.54 -31.73 -16.95
N SER A 27 21.82 -30.80 -16.03
CA SER A 27 23.05 -30.83 -15.21
C SER A 27 23.12 -32.01 -14.21
N LYS A 28 21.99 -32.60 -13.83
CA LYS A 28 21.98 -33.77 -12.92
C LYS A 28 22.14 -35.11 -13.64
N GLN A 29 21.84 -35.21 -14.93
CA GLN A 29 22.15 -36.40 -15.72
C GLN A 29 23.66 -36.64 -15.84
N GLU A 30 24.47 -35.57 -15.77
CA GLU A 30 25.93 -35.66 -15.78
C GLU A 30 26.53 -36.15 -14.45
N ILE A 31 25.93 -35.79 -13.31
CA ILE A 31 26.41 -36.20 -11.98
C ILE A 31 26.18 -37.71 -11.74
N ILE A 32 25.17 -38.31 -12.40
CA ILE A 32 24.88 -39.76 -12.30
C ILE A 32 25.89 -40.59 -13.09
N LYS A 33 26.57 -40.02 -14.10
CA LYS A 33 27.54 -40.74 -14.93
C LYS A 33 28.94 -40.84 -14.32
N THR A 34 29.24 -40.12 -13.25
CA THR A 34 30.63 -39.92 -12.77
C THR A 34 30.93 -40.50 -11.39
N LYS A 35 30.01 -41.25 -10.76
CA LYS A 35 30.30 -41.98 -9.51
C LYS A 35 30.38 -43.48 -9.72
N ASP A 36 31.58 -44.01 -9.48
CA ASP A 36 31.89 -45.44 -9.41
C ASP A 36 30.87 -46.21 -8.57
N THR A 37 30.44 -47.34 -9.13
CA THR A 37 29.32 -48.16 -8.71
C THR A 37 29.63 -48.98 -7.46
N THR A 38 29.59 -48.37 -6.29
CA THR A 38 29.13 -49.08 -5.09
C THR A 38 27.60 -49.08 -5.12
N LEU A 39 27.00 -50.26 -4.94
CA LEU A 39 25.56 -50.59 -5.02
C LEU A 39 24.66 -49.66 -4.19
N ILE A 40 24.42 -48.44 -4.67
CA ILE A 40 23.28 -47.62 -4.26
C ILE A 40 22.07 -48.35 -4.84
N SER A 41 21.16 -48.79 -3.96
CA SER A 41 20.00 -49.59 -4.39
C SER A 41 19.14 -48.79 -5.37
N TYR A 42 18.45 -49.48 -6.28
CA TYR A 42 17.54 -48.82 -7.23
C TYR A 42 16.52 -47.92 -6.50
N ASP A 43 16.10 -48.35 -5.31
CA ASP A 43 15.17 -47.62 -4.44
C ASP A 43 15.77 -46.30 -3.93
N GLU A 44 17.04 -46.26 -3.54
CA GLU A 44 17.72 -45.04 -3.13
C GLU A 44 17.83 -44.04 -4.28
N LYS A 45 18.11 -44.52 -5.50
CA LYS A 45 18.14 -43.67 -6.71
C LYS A 45 16.75 -43.13 -7.05
N ALA A 46 15.72 -43.98 -7.02
CA ALA A 46 14.34 -43.57 -7.26
C ALA A 46 13.87 -42.54 -6.22
N TYR A 47 14.24 -42.73 -4.95
CA TYR A 47 13.93 -41.80 -3.86
C TYR A 47 14.64 -40.46 -4.04
N ALA A 48 15.94 -40.46 -4.39
CA ALA A 48 16.69 -39.24 -4.67
C ALA A 48 16.12 -38.44 -5.85
N VAL A 49 15.71 -39.12 -6.92
CA VAL A 49 15.04 -38.50 -8.08
C VAL A 49 13.70 -37.89 -7.68
N LYS A 50 12.88 -38.62 -6.91
CA LYS A 50 11.59 -38.13 -6.42
C LYS A 50 11.74 -36.88 -5.55
N ASN A 51 12.70 -36.88 -4.61
CA ASN A 51 12.98 -35.72 -3.77
C ASN A 51 13.47 -34.53 -4.60
N SER A 52 14.41 -34.76 -5.53
CA SER A 52 14.90 -33.70 -6.41
C SER A 52 13.79 -33.09 -7.28
N TYR A 53 12.84 -33.91 -7.75
CA TYR A 53 11.69 -33.40 -8.50
C TYR A 53 10.79 -32.53 -7.63
N GLN A 54 10.51 -32.95 -6.39
CA GLN A 54 9.73 -32.14 -5.45
C GLN A 54 10.44 -30.83 -5.12
N ASP A 55 11.75 -30.85 -4.90
CA ASP A 55 12.54 -29.65 -4.61
C ASP A 55 12.48 -28.64 -5.78
N SER A 56 12.71 -29.11 -7.02
CA SER A 56 12.61 -28.27 -8.22
C SER A 56 11.19 -27.70 -8.39
N LYS A 57 10.15 -28.50 -8.14
CA LYS A 57 8.76 -28.07 -8.21
C LYS A 57 8.46 -26.97 -7.17
N GLN A 58 8.96 -27.11 -5.95
CA GLN A 58 8.80 -26.08 -4.91
C GLN A 58 9.60 -24.82 -5.23
N PHE A 59 10.82 -24.96 -5.77
CA PHE A 59 11.65 -23.82 -6.20
C PHE A 59 10.95 -22.98 -7.27
N VAL A 60 10.36 -23.61 -8.29
CA VAL A 60 9.61 -22.89 -9.34
C VAL A 60 8.38 -22.19 -8.77
N LYS A 61 7.62 -22.87 -7.89
CA LYS A 61 6.46 -22.28 -7.23
C LYS A 61 6.85 -21.05 -6.39
N LYS A 62 7.97 -21.12 -5.66
CA LYS A 62 8.54 -20.00 -4.89
C LYS A 62 8.95 -18.85 -5.79
N SER A 63 9.66 -19.13 -6.88
CA SER A 63 10.10 -18.12 -7.85
C SER A 63 8.92 -17.39 -8.51
N TYR A 64 7.90 -18.15 -8.94
CA TYR A 64 6.68 -17.58 -9.50
C TYR A 64 5.93 -16.69 -8.50
N SER A 65 5.78 -17.14 -7.25
CA SER A 65 5.14 -16.34 -6.19
C SER A 65 5.92 -15.06 -5.88
N THR A 66 7.26 -15.12 -5.89
CA THR A 66 8.13 -13.96 -5.65
C THR A 66 7.98 -12.93 -6.76
N VAL A 67 7.99 -13.35 -8.03
CA VAL A 67 7.79 -12.45 -9.19
C VAL A 67 6.40 -11.82 -9.16
N THR A 68 5.37 -12.63 -8.87
CA THR A 68 3.98 -12.15 -8.76
C THR A 68 3.84 -11.12 -7.65
N ASN A 69 4.41 -11.40 -6.46
CA ASN A 69 4.41 -10.48 -5.33
C ASN A 69 5.18 -9.19 -5.65
N TYR A 70 6.35 -9.29 -6.29
CA TYR A 70 7.11 -8.11 -6.72
C TYR A 70 6.31 -7.23 -7.66
N PHE A 71 5.63 -7.83 -8.66
CA PHE A 71 4.82 -7.11 -9.63
C PHE A 71 3.57 -6.47 -8.98
N ASN A 72 2.95 -7.15 -8.01
CA ASN A 72 1.82 -6.61 -7.25
C ASN A 72 2.27 -5.42 -6.38
N ASN A 73 3.39 -5.56 -5.67
CA ASN A 73 3.91 -4.53 -4.76
C ASN A 73 4.38 -3.27 -5.53
N THR A 74 5.07 -3.44 -6.67
CA THR A 74 5.44 -2.29 -7.53
C THR A 74 4.22 -1.62 -8.17
N SER A 75 3.09 -2.34 -8.31
CA SER A 75 1.85 -1.72 -8.76
C SER A 75 1.21 -0.84 -7.69
N ASP A 76 1.36 -1.16 -6.41
CA ASP A 76 0.66 -0.45 -5.35
C ASP A 76 1.19 0.98 -5.16
N ASP A 77 2.50 1.22 -5.31
CA ASP A 77 3.08 2.58 -5.31
C ASP A 77 2.66 3.41 -6.53
N PHE A 78 2.41 2.75 -7.65
CA PHE A 78 2.00 3.42 -8.88
C PHE A 78 0.61 4.04 -8.74
N TYR A 79 -0.32 3.39 -8.05
CA TYR A 79 -1.70 3.86 -7.91
C TYR A 79 -1.89 4.98 -6.88
N GLU A 80 -0.91 5.20 -6.00
CA GLU A 80 -0.94 6.29 -5.02
C GLU A 80 -0.27 7.57 -5.54
N ASN A 81 0.27 7.53 -6.77
CA ASN A 81 0.70 8.72 -7.49
C ASN A 81 -0.52 9.59 -7.85
N SER A 82 -0.45 10.90 -7.58
CA SER A 82 -1.53 11.85 -7.85
C SER A 82 -2.01 11.86 -9.31
N PHE A 83 -1.10 11.64 -10.27
CA PHE A 83 -1.45 11.52 -11.69
C PHE A 83 -2.24 10.24 -11.98
N ILE A 84 -1.88 9.13 -11.34
CA ILE A 84 -2.60 7.86 -11.52
C ILE A 84 -3.96 7.89 -10.84
N GLN A 85 -4.06 8.48 -9.64
CA GLN A 85 -5.35 8.74 -8.99
C GLN A 85 -6.25 9.63 -9.85
N PHE A 86 -5.68 10.63 -10.54
CA PHE A 86 -6.42 11.51 -11.44
C PHE A 86 -7.03 10.77 -12.65
N ILE A 87 -6.32 9.79 -13.23
CA ILE A 87 -6.80 9.04 -14.40
C ILE A 87 -7.49 7.71 -14.06
N SER A 88 -7.50 7.29 -12.80
CA SER A 88 -8.10 6.03 -12.35
C SER A 88 -9.49 6.26 -11.74
N SER A 89 -10.41 5.32 -11.92
CA SER A 89 -11.69 5.38 -11.20
C SER A 89 -11.50 5.10 -9.71
N ASP A 90 -12.39 5.64 -8.89
CA ASP A 90 -12.44 5.35 -7.45
C ASP A 90 -12.53 3.84 -7.18
N GLU A 91 -13.28 3.07 -7.98
CA GLU A 91 -13.36 1.61 -7.81
C GLU A 91 -12.01 0.94 -8.04
N THR A 92 -11.24 1.40 -9.04
CA THR A 92 -9.92 0.82 -9.36
C THR A 92 -8.94 1.06 -8.22
N ILE A 93 -8.95 2.27 -7.64
CA ILE A 93 -8.09 2.61 -6.51
C ILE A 93 -8.50 1.79 -5.28
N LEU A 94 -9.80 1.68 -4.99
CA LEU A 94 -10.30 0.88 -3.87
C LEU A 94 -9.97 -0.61 -4.01
N GLU A 95 -10.05 -1.18 -5.21
CA GLU A 95 -9.68 -2.58 -5.47
C GLU A 95 -8.21 -2.84 -5.15
N LYS A 96 -7.33 -1.92 -5.55
CA LYS A 96 -5.90 -2.01 -5.27
C LYS A 96 -5.60 -1.87 -3.77
N ARG A 97 -6.30 -0.95 -3.10
CA ARG A 97 -6.19 -0.77 -1.65
C ARG A 97 -6.67 -1.97 -0.82
N LYS A 98 -7.37 -2.95 -1.40
CA LYS A 98 -7.70 -4.21 -0.68
C LYS A 98 -6.45 -5.00 -0.27
N ASN A 99 -5.34 -4.82 -0.99
CA ASN A 99 -4.07 -5.47 -0.66
C ASN A 99 -3.36 -4.79 0.52
N LEU A 100 -3.70 -3.53 0.83
CA LEU A 100 -3.15 -2.77 1.95
C LEU A 100 -3.72 -3.22 3.31
N ILE A 101 -3.07 -2.77 4.38
CA ILE A 101 -3.56 -2.95 5.75
C ILE A 101 -4.72 -1.99 5.97
N ILE A 102 -5.86 -2.53 6.42
CA ILE A 102 -7.08 -1.76 6.62
C ILE A 102 -7.36 -1.66 8.10
N TRP A 103 -7.35 -0.45 8.64
CA TRP A 103 -7.83 -0.15 9.99
C TRP A 103 -9.26 0.40 9.91
N LYS A 104 -10.23 -0.41 10.33
CA LYS A 104 -11.66 -0.10 10.27
C LYS A 104 -12.42 -0.46 11.56
N ASP A 105 -11.91 -1.45 12.29
CA ASP A 105 -12.55 -2.01 13.48
C ASP A 105 -11.62 -1.91 14.68
N GLY A 106 -12.20 -1.84 15.88
CA GLY A 106 -11.45 -1.96 17.12
C GLY A 106 -11.18 -3.43 17.45
N ASN A 107 -10.05 -3.70 18.11
CA ASN A 107 -9.79 -5.03 18.68
C ASN A 107 -10.25 -5.03 20.15
N SER A 108 -10.90 -6.11 20.57
CA SER A 108 -11.23 -6.33 22.00
C SER A 108 -9.97 -6.41 22.86
N LYS A 109 -8.86 -6.88 22.28
CA LYS A 109 -7.56 -6.91 22.94
C LYS A 109 -7.01 -5.48 23.07
N ASN A 110 -6.91 -5.01 24.31
CA ASN A 110 -6.37 -3.69 24.64
C ASN A 110 -4.82 -3.74 24.61
N SER A 111 -4.18 -2.86 23.82
CA SER A 111 -2.71 -2.80 23.70
C SER A 111 -2.01 -2.64 25.04
N SER A 112 -2.56 -1.81 25.94
CA SER A 112 -1.97 -1.57 27.27
C SER A 112 -1.89 -2.85 28.11
N TYR A 113 -2.94 -3.68 28.06
CA TYR A 113 -2.97 -4.97 28.76
C TYR A 113 -1.95 -5.94 28.17
N ILE A 114 -1.92 -6.07 26.84
CA ILE A 114 -0.97 -6.94 26.13
C ILE A 114 0.48 -6.55 26.46
N ILE A 115 0.79 -5.26 26.37
CA ILE A 115 2.16 -4.76 26.57
C ILE A 115 2.57 -4.91 28.03
N LYS A 116 1.72 -4.58 29.01
CA LYS A 116 2.01 -4.80 30.44
C LYS A 116 2.31 -6.26 30.75
N ASN A 117 1.49 -7.19 30.23
CA ASN A 117 1.72 -8.62 30.40
C ASN A 117 3.02 -9.09 29.73
N TYR A 118 3.32 -8.58 28.53
CA TYR A 118 4.57 -8.88 27.85
C TYR A 118 5.78 -8.40 28.66
N LEU A 119 5.77 -7.16 29.17
CA LEU A 119 6.85 -6.61 29.98
C LEU A 119 7.06 -7.41 31.27
N LYS A 120 5.97 -7.76 31.97
CA LYS A 120 5.99 -8.59 33.17
C LYS A 120 6.59 -9.97 32.90
N ASN A 121 6.13 -10.65 31.85
CA ASN A 121 6.61 -11.99 31.50
C ASN A 121 8.09 -12.01 31.06
N ASN A 122 8.59 -10.88 30.56
CA ASN A 122 9.98 -10.72 30.14
C ASN A 122 10.87 -10.00 31.18
N LYS A 123 10.38 -9.81 32.41
CA LYS A 123 11.11 -9.15 33.51
C LYS A 123 11.74 -7.79 33.12
N LYS A 124 11.03 -6.99 32.30
CA LYS A 124 11.50 -5.66 31.89
C LYS A 124 10.95 -4.60 32.84
N ASP A 125 11.84 -3.87 33.50
CA ASP A 125 11.50 -2.76 34.39
C ASP A 125 11.31 -1.45 33.60
N VAL A 126 10.27 -1.42 32.77
CA VAL A 126 9.91 -0.24 31.96
C VAL A 126 8.40 -0.03 32.10
N ASP A 127 7.98 1.17 32.50
CA ASP A 127 6.55 1.51 32.53
C ASP A 127 5.99 1.60 31.09
N TYR A 128 4.79 1.08 30.90
CA TYR A 128 4.01 1.21 29.66
C TYR A 128 3.96 2.65 29.14
N LYS A 129 3.79 3.63 30.05
CA LYS A 129 3.72 5.05 29.68
C LYS A 129 5.06 5.60 29.17
N GLY A 130 6.18 5.02 29.60
CA GLY A 130 7.52 5.38 29.15
C GLY A 130 7.87 4.85 27.76
N LEU A 131 7.06 3.94 27.21
CA LEU A 131 7.29 3.40 25.87
C LEU A 131 6.82 4.36 24.79
N ASN A 132 7.70 4.64 23.82
CA ASN A 132 7.34 5.34 22.61
C ASN A 132 6.51 4.44 21.66
N LEU A 133 5.92 5.05 20.63
CA LEU A 133 5.04 4.36 19.68
C LEU A 133 5.72 3.16 18.99
N ALA A 134 6.98 3.33 18.56
CA ALA A 134 7.74 2.29 17.88
C ALA A 134 7.99 1.07 18.79
N GLN A 135 8.33 1.32 20.07
CA GLN A 135 8.50 0.26 21.06
C GLN A 135 7.18 -0.47 21.33
N LYS A 136 6.06 0.26 21.46
CA LYS A 136 4.73 -0.34 21.61
C LYS A 136 4.38 -1.23 20.40
N MET A 137 4.62 -0.74 19.19
CA MET A 137 4.38 -1.51 17.95
C MET A 137 5.25 -2.77 17.87
N LYS A 138 6.54 -2.67 18.23
CA LYS A 138 7.44 -3.84 18.26
C LYS A 138 6.95 -4.92 19.21
N ILE A 139 6.57 -4.56 20.43
CA ILE A 139 6.04 -5.51 21.42
C ILE A 139 4.75 -6.17 20.92
N LEU A 140 3.83 -5.38 20.34
CA LEU A 140 2.59 -5.91 19.79
C LEU A 140 2.85 -6.83 18.59
N ASN A 141 3.81 -6.49 17.73
CA ASN A 141 4.24 -7.34 16.63
C ASN A 141 4.73 -8.69 17.14
N ASP A 142 5.66 -8.71 18.10
CA ASP A 142 6.19 -9.95 18.67
C ASP A 142 5.07 -10.79 19.30
N TYR A 143 4.15 -10.15 20.03
CA TYR A 143 3.01 -10.81 20.65
C TYR A 143 2.08 -11.46 19.61
N PHE A 144 1.62 -10.70 18.61
CA PHE A 144 0.68 -11.21 17.61
C PHE A 144 1.34 -12.21 16.66
N PHE A 145 2.63 -12.05 16.36
CA PHE A 145 3.39 -13.02 15.57
C PHE A 145 3.50 -14.37 16.29
N ASN A 146 3.90 -14.35 17.57
CA ASN A 146 3.96 -15.57 18.38
C ASN A 146 2.60 -16.24 18.53
N MET A 147 1.53 -15.45 18.67
CA MET A 147 0.16 -15.96 18.69
C MET A 147 -0.18 -16.70 17.38
N LYS A 148 0.11 -16.09 16.22
CA LYS A 148 -0.13 -16.69 14.90
C LYS A 148 0.70 -17.94 14.66
N GLN A 149 1.95 -17.93 15.09
CA GLN A 149 2.82 -19.10 15.01
C GLN A 149 2.27 -20.26 15.84
N LYS A 150 1.81 -20.00 17.08
CA LYS A 150 1.17 -21.02 17.93
C LYS A 150 -0.13 -21.54 17.32
N GLU A 151 -0.98 -20.67 16.77
CA GLU A 151 -2.21 -21.08 16.05
C GLU A 151 -1.89 -22.01 14.88
N TYR A 152 -0.88 -21.67 14.07
CA TYR A 152 -0.46 -22.48 12.94
C TYR A 152 0.11 -23.83 13.36
N LEU A 153 1.01 -23.83 14.36
CA LEU A 153 1.58 -25.06 14.92
C LEU A 153 0.51 -25.97 15.53
N ALA A 154 -0.47 -25.41 16.24
CA ALA A 154 -1.58 -26.18 16.81
C ALA A 154 -2.38 -26.91 15.73
N LYS A 155 -2.72 -26.22 14.62
CA LYS A 155 -3.40 -26.85 13.47
C LYS A 155 -2.59 -28.02 12.91
N PHE A 156 -1.28 -27.82 12.73
CA PHE A 156 -0.38 -28.86 12.26
C PHE A 156 -0.35 -30.06 13.22
N THR A 157 -0.17 -29.84 14.52
CA THR A 157 -0.09 -30.93 15.51
C THR A 157 -1.41 -31.70 15.66
N THR A 158 -2.55 -31.04 15.45
CA THR A 158 -3.86 -31.70 15.44
C THR A 158 -4.04 -32.59 14.21
N GLN A 159 -3.56 -32.15 13.05
CA GLN A 159 -3.68 -32.89 11.79
C GLN A 159 -2.64 -34.03 11.67
N TYR A 160 -1.42 -33.79 12.16
CA TYR A 160 -0.30 -34.70 12.04
C TYR A 160 0.27 -35.00 13.43
N LYS A 161 -0.12 -36.16 13.98
CA LYS A 161 0.45 -36.64 15.24
C LYS A 161 1.93 -36.92 15.05
N LYS A 162 2.74 -36.51 16.02
CA LYS A 162 4.17 -36.84 16.04
C LYS A 162 4.29 -38.37 16.06
N PRO A 163 5.09 -38.96 15.16
CA PRO A 163 5.25 -40.41 15.13
C PRO A 163 5.94 -40.89 16.41
N ASN A 164 5.42 -41.99 16.95
CA ASN A 164 6.09 -42.77 17.98
C ASN A 164 6.56 -44.06 17.33
N PHE A 165 7.73 -44.53 17.75
CA PHE A 165 8.26 -45.81 17.28
C PHE A 165 7.33 -46.93 17.78
N ASP A 166 6.91 -47.79 16.86
CA ASP A 166 6.02 -48.91 17.14
C ASP A 166 6.84 -50.20 17.09
N GLU A 167 6.96 -50.88 18.23
CA GLU A 167 7.76 -52.11 18.35
C GLU A 167 7.20 -53.28 17.53
N TYR A 168 5.92 -53.19 17.12
CA TYR A 168 5.28 -54.20 16.28
C TYR A 168 5.44 -53.93 14.78
N LYS A 169 6.07 -52.81 14.41
CA LYS A 169 6.39 -52.48 13.02
C LYS A 169 7.84 -52.78 12.71
N THR A 170 8.10 -53.14 11.46
CA THR A 170 9.47 -53.23 10.97
C THR A 170 10.13 -51.86 10.98
N ASP A 171 11.47 -51.83 11.06
CA ASP A 171 12.24 -50.58 10.97
C ASP A 171 11.89 -49.80 9.70
N ARG A 172 11.66 -50.50 8.58
CA ARG A 172 11.27 -49.89 7.30
C ARG A 172 9.95 -49.12 7.42
N GLU A 173 8.94 -49.70 8.06
CA GLU A 173 7.63 -49.06 8.26
C GLU A 173 7.74 -47.88 9.23
N ASN A 174 8.49 -48.02 10.33
CA ASN A 174 8.75 -46.91 11.25
C ASN A 174 9.47 -45.75 10.55
N ILE A 175 10.49 -46.04 9.72
CA ILE A 175 11.19 -45.06 8.89
C ILE A 175 10.22 -44.39 7.91
N GLU A 176 9.33 -45.12 7.26
CA GLU A 176 8.35 -44.56 6.32
C GLU A 176 7.39 -43.58 7.02
N VAL A 177 6.88 -43.92 8.21
CA VAL A 177 6.02 -43.03 8.99
C VAL A 177 6.76 -41.75 9.39
N VAL A 178 8.01 -41.87 9.86
CA VAL A 178 8.86 -40.71 10.21
C VAL A 178 9.12 -39.84 8.97
N ASN A 179 9.45 -40.45 7.84
CA ASN A 179 9.69 -39.73 6.58
C ASN A 179 8.44 -39.00 6.09
N ASN A 180 7.26 -39.62 6.17
CA ASN A 180 6.01 -38.96 5.82
C ASN A 180 5.73 -37.76 6.74
N TYR A 181 5.93 -37.91 8.06
CA TYR A 181 5.80 -36.79 8.99
C TYR A 181 6.75 -35.63 8.67
N ASN A 182 8.03 -35.92 8.42
CA ASN A 182 9.04 -34.93 8.05
C ASN A 182 8.70 -34.22 6.73
N TYR A 183 8.14 -34.94 5.76
CA TYR A 183 7.63 -34.36 4.53
C TYR A 183 6.48 -33.37 4.81
N GLN A 184 5.49 -33.73 5.63
CA GLN A 184 4.39 -32.83 6.00
C GLN A 184 4.86 -31.60 6.77
N LEU A 185 5.84 -31.77 7.66
CA LEU A 185 6.47 -30.67 8.39
C LEU A 185 7.15 -29.69 7.43
N SER A 186 7.94 -30.21 6.49
CA SER A 186 8.63 -29.39 5.47
C SER A 186 7.64 -28.65 4.58
N ARG A 187 6.57 -29.33 4.14
CA ARG A 187 5.48 -28.72 3.38
C ARG A 187 4.77 -27.62 4.16
N SER A 188 4.49 -27.85 5.44
CA SER A 188 3.82 -26.85 6.30
C SER A 188 4.73 -25.64 6.53
N LYS A 189 6.03 -25.84 6.74
CA LYS A 189 7.01 -24.74 6.82
C LYS A 189 6.98 -23.90 5.53
N TYR A 190 6.95 -24.54 4.38
CA TYR A 190 6.83 -23.86 3.08
C TYR A 190 5.50 -23.09 2.94
N GLU A 191 4.38 -23.67 3.36
CA GLU A 191 3.07 -23.00 3.35
C GLU A 191 3.05 -21.78 4.28
N TRP A 192 3.63 -21.87 5.48
CA TRP A 192 3.83 -20.73 6.38
C TRP A 192 4.66 -19.62 5.73
N GLU A 193 5.79 -19.95 5.10
CA GLU A 193 6.65 -18.99 4.41
C GLU A 193 5.93 -18.26 3.28
N ASN A 194 5.11 -18.98 2.48
CA ASN A 194 4.32 -18.35 1.41
C ASN A 194 3.20 -17.46 1.92
N ASN A 195 2.59 -17.84 3.05
CA ASN A 195 1.50 -17.07 3.66
C ASN A 195 2.02 -15.94 4.57
N LEU A 196 3.34 -15.81 4.74
CA LEU A 196 3.95 -14.88 5.69
C LEU A 196 3.55 -13.42 5.43
N GLN A 197 3.34 -13.04 4.16
CA GLN A 197 2.90 -11.68 3.82
C GLN A 197 1.47 -11.39 4.30
N GLU A 198 0.54 -12.31 4.05
CA GLU A 198 -0.84 -12.19 4.55
C GLU A 198 -0.89 -12.23 6.09
N ILE A 199 -0.06 -13.08 6.72
CA ILE A 199 0.07 -13.13 8.18
C ILE A 199 0.59 -11.80 8.73
N LYS A 200 1.62 -11.20 8.10
CA LYS A 200 2.14 -9.88 8.49
C LYS A 200 1.08 -8.80 8.35
N LYS A 201 0.29 -8.83 7.29
CA LYS A 201 -0.84 -7.91 7.10
C LYS A 201 -1.90 -8.05 8.20
N GLU A 202 -2.28 -9.28 8.55
CA GLU A 202 -3.21 -9.54 9.65
C GLU A 202 -2.65 -9.08 11.00
N ILE A 203 -1.36 -9.33 11.25
CA ILE A 203 -0.66 -8.85 12.45
C ILE A 203 -0.70 -7.33 12.51
N ALA A 204 -0.37 -6.63 11.42
CA ALA A 204 -0.39 -5.18 11.37
C ALA A 204 -1.81 -4.62 11.61
N GLN A 205 -2.86 -5.24 11.04
CA GLN A 205 -4.24 -4.89 11.35
C GLN A 205 -4.55 -5.04 12.84
N ASN A 206 -4.13 -6.15 13.46
CA ASN A 206 -4.30 -6.38 14.88
C ASN A 206 -3.54 -5.37 15.76
N ILE A 207 -2.32 -4.99 15.36
CA ILE A 207 -1.54 -3.94 16.03
C ILE A 207 -2.32 -2.63 16.00
N LEU A 208 -2.73 -2.16 14.81
CA LEU A 208 -3.45 -0.90 14.63
C LEU A 208 -4.76 -0.87 15.41
N SER A 209 -5.57 -1.93 15.30
CA SER A 209 -6.86 -2.04 16.01
C SER A 209 -6.70 -2.14 17.52
N SER A 210 -5.62 -2.72 18.03
CA SER A 210 -5.35 -2.81 19.47
C SER A 210 -4.83 -1.48 20.03
N LEU A 211 -3.97 -0.80 19.26
CA LEU A 211 -3.30 0.44 19.64
C LEU A 211 -4.22 1.65 19.54
N TYR A 212 -4.88 1.80 18.39
CA TYR A 212 -5.74 2.96 18.08
C TYR A 212 -7.23 2.70 18.37
N GLY A 213 -7.63 1.47 18.68
CA GLY A 213 -9.03 1.14 18.90
C GLY A 213 -9.85 1.25 17.61
N LYS A 214 -11.14 1.60 17.69
CA LYS A 214 -11.99 1.80 16.51
C LYS A 214 -11.80 3.23 15.97
N PRO A 215 -11.65 3.44 14.65
CA PRO A 215 -11.64 4.78 14.09
C PRO A 215 -13.04 5.42 14.22
N THR A 216 -13.06 6.68 14.62
CA THR A 216 -14.26 7.49 14.86
C THR A 216 -14.20 8.77 14.05
N ILE A 217 -15.36 9.37 13.76
CA ILE A 217 -15.42 10.60 12.96
C ILE A 217 -15.91 11.75 13.84
N SER A 218 -15.22 12.89 13.75
CA SER A 218 -15.63 14.17 14.34
C SER A 218 -15.54 15.30 13.31
N ASN A 219 -15.94 16.51 13.71
CA ASN A 219 -15.73 17.76 12.96
C ASN A 219 -16.20 17.74 11.50
N ILE A 220 -17.38 17.17 11.25
CA ILE A 220 -17.96 17.06 9.91
C ILE A 220 -18.50 18.42 9.44
N SER A 221 -18.06 18.89 8.27
CA SER A 221 -18.48 20.16 7.67
C SER A 221 -18.71 20.06 6.16
N TYR A 222 -19.81 20.70 5.73
CA TYR A 222 -20.37 20.86 4.38
C TYR A 222 -19.79 22.00 3.51
N ASP A 223 -19.01 21.77 2.45
CA ASP A 223 -18.76 22.79 1.41
C ASP A 223 -19.68 22.57 0.20
N PRO A 224 -20.76 23.37 0.05
CA PRO A 224 -21.73 23.20 -1.03
C PRO A 224 -21.18 23.61 -2.40
N ASN A 225 -20.20 24.51 -2.46
CA ASN A 225 -19.68 25.03 -3.72
C ASN A 225 -18.83 23.97 -4.43
N ASN A 226 -17.99 23.28 -3.65
CA ASN A 226 -17.12 22.22 -4.16
C ASN A 226 -17.72 20.82 -4.01
N GLN A 227 -18.90 20.72 -3.37
CA GLN A 227 -19.53 19.45 -3.00
C GLN A 227 -18.60 18.54 -2.19
N LEU A 228 -17.84 19.12 -1.26
CA LEU A 228 -16.86 18.41 -0.43
C LEU A 228 -17.35 18.34 1.02
N ILE A 229 -17.28 17.15 1.60
CA ILE A 229 -17.30 17.01 3.06
C ILE A 229 -15.88 17.05 3.56
N TYR A 230 -15.66 17.81 4.63
CA TYR A 230 -14.46 17.73 5.46
C TYR A 230 -14.83 17.07 6.77
N MET A 231 -13.95 16.22 7.30
CA MET A 231 -14.12 15.59 8.60
C MET A 231 -12.76 15.22 9.20
N GLN A 232 -12.78 14.78 10.45
CA GLN A 232 -11.60 14.31 11.16
C GLN A 232 -11.81 12.86 11.62
N ILE A 233 -10.91 11.97 11.21
CA ILE A 233 -10.84 10.59 11.68
C ILE A 233 -9.96 10.56 12.93
N ASN A 234 -10.50 10.11 14.05
CA ASN A 234 -9.79 9.97 15.31
C ASN A 234 -9.74 8.52 15.75
N SER A 235 -8.67 8.17 16.45
CA SER A 235 -8.58 6.96 17.25
C SER A 235 -9.45 7.05 18.51
N GLN A 236 -9.92 5.91 19.00
CA GLN A 236 -10.64 5.83 20.27
C GLN A 236 -9.69 5.80 21.48
N ARG A 237 -8.43 5.38 21.27
CA ARG A 237 -7.45 5.12 22.34
C ARG A 237 -6.27 6.09 22.24
N GLU A 238 -5.19 5.67 21.58
CA GLU A 238 -3.97 6.46 21.41
C GLU A 238 -4.18 7.66 20.47
N SER A 239 -3.27 8.62 20.45
CA SER A 239 -3.44 9.85 19.65
C SER A 239 -3.21 9.59 18.15
N PHE A 240 -4.26 9.22 17.43
CA PHE A 240 -4.33 9.32 15.97
C PHE A 240 -5.43 10.30 15.60
N SER A 241 -5.11 11.26 14.75
CA SER A 241 -6.04 12.25 14.23
C SER A 241 -5.63 12.64 12.82
N GLN A 242 -6.53 12.41 11.86
CA GLN A 242 -6.30 12.74 10.46
C GLN A 242 -7.51 13.46 9.88
N LYS A 243 -7.29 14.66 9.36
CA LYS A 243 -8.30 15.42 8.61
C LYS A 243 -8.38 14.88 7.18
N VAL A 244 -9.60 14.67 6.72
CA VAL A 244 -9.91 14.10 5.41
C VAL A 244 -11.05 14.84 4.74
N SER A 245 -11.11 14.77 3.42
CA SER A 245 -12.23 15.29 2.63
C SER A 245 -12.60 14.37 1.48
N PHE A 246 -13.88 14.31 1.12
CA PHE A 246 -14.33 13.59 -0.07
C PHE A 246 -15.53 14.27 -0.74
N LYS A 247 -15.69 14.00 -2.03
CA LYS A 247 -16.76 14.56 -2.85
C LYS A 247 -18.07 13.81 -2.60
N VAL A 248 -19.14 14.55 -2.37
CA VAL A 248 -20.47 13.98 -2.15
C VAL A 248 -21.57 14.95 -2.59
N LEU A 249 -22.64 14.43 -3.19
CA LEU A 249 -23.78 15.24 -3.58
C LEU A 249 -24.49 15.85 -2.36
N PRO A 250 -25.13 17.04 -2.50
CA PRO A 250 -25.80 17.74 -1.41
C PRO A 250 -26.82 16.89 -0.62
N GLU A 251 -27.57 16.03 -1.32
CA GLU A 251 -28.55 15.10 -0.74
C GLU A 251 -27.93 14.13 0.28
N TYR A 252 -26.75 13.60 -0.01
CA TYR A 252 -26.03 12.71 0.89
C TYR A 252 -25.35 13.49 2.01
N ALA A 253 -24.87 14.71 1.75
CA ALA A 253 -24.28 15.56 2.79
C ALA A 253 -25.28 15.84 3.93
N LYS A 254 -26.55 16.09 3.60
CA LYS A 254 -27.63 16.25 4.59
C LYS A 254 -27.83 14.97 5.41
N THR A 255 -27.84 13.81 4.74
CA THR A 255 -27.96 12.49 5.38
C THR A 255 -26.80 12.24 6.35
N ILE A 256 -25.58 12.55 5.93
CA ILE A 256 -24.35 12.39 6.74
C ILE A 256 -24.41 13.27 7.99
N LYS A 257 -24.81 14.54 7.83
CA LYS A 257 -24.93 15.47 8.96
C LYS A 257 -25.90 14.97 10.02
N ASN A 258 -27.02 14.40 9.58
CA ASN A 258 -28.08 13.90 10.46
C ASN A 258 -27.74 12.54 11.09
N ASN A 259 -26.95 11.71 10.42
CA ASN A 259 -26.57 10.38 10.90
C ASN A 259 -25.06 10.15 10.81
N LYS A 260 -24.30 10.84 11.66
CA LYS A 260 -22.83 10.71 11.71
C LYS A 260 -22.38 9.28 11.99
N ARG A 261 -23.17 8.51 12.76
CA ARG A 261 -22.87 7.10 13.12
C ARG A 261 -22.93 6.15 11.92
N SER A 262 -23.59 6.54 10.84
CA SER A 262 -23.64 5.76 9.60
C SER A 262 -22.35 5.78 8.80
N LEU A 263 -21.43 6.70 9.12
CA LEU A 263 -20.13 6.76 8.46
C LEU A 263 -19.16 5.80 9.14
N LEU A 264 -18.65 4.85 8.35
CA LEU A 264 -17.63 3.91 8.80
C LEU A 264 -16.32 4.24 8.10
N PRO A 265 -15.38 4.95 8.78
CA PRO A 265 -14.09 5.26 8.19
C PRO A 265 -13.24 4.00 8.05
N LYS A 266 -12.49 3.90 6.97
CA LYS A 266 -11.38 2.96 6.81
C LYS A 266 -10.11 3.75 6.54
N VAL A 267 -9.04 3.38 7.22
CA VAL A 267 -7.71 3.96 7.03
C VAL A 267 -6.80 2.89 6.47
N TYR A 268 -6.10 3.23 5.39
CA TYR A 268 -5.24 2.31 4.65
C TYR A 268 -3.78 2.61 4.95
N PHE A 269 -3.05 1.56 5.28
CA PHE A 269 -1.61 1.62 5.53
C PHE A 269 -0.85 0.65 4.64
N LYS A 270 0.34 1.05 4.22
CA LYS A 270 1.34 0.18 3.61
C LYS A 270 2.28 -0.32 4.69
N PHE A 271 2.68 -1.59 4.63
CA PHE A 271 3.69 -2.13 5.52
C PHE A 271 4.86 -2.69 4.72
N GLU A 272 5.97 -1.98 4.78
CA GLU A 272 7.20 -2.33 4.08
C GLU A 272 8.39 -2.00 4.97
N ASN A 273 9.44 -2.83 4.91
CA ASN A 273 10.67 -2.61 5.67
C ASN A 273 10.45 -2.42 7.19
N ASN A 274 9.42 -3.07 7.75
CA ASN A 274 8.97 -2.91 9.14
C ASN A 274 8.44 -1.51 9.49
N GLU A 275 8.10 -0.70 8.49
CA GLU A 275 7.47 0.62 8.65
C GLU A 275 6.02 0.56 8.20
N ILE A 276 5.15 1.29 8.92
CA ILE A 276 3.73 1.43 8.59
C ILE A 276 3.51 2.85 8.07
N THR A 277 3.22 2.98 6.78
CA THR A 277 3.00 4.27 6.13
C THR A 277 1.51 4.48 5.88
N LEU A 278 0.98 5.64 6.29
CA LEU A 278 -0.39 6.03 5.97
C LEU A 278 -0.51 6.33 4.47
N ILE A 279 -1.40 5.62 3.78
CA ILE A 279 -1.57 5.73 2.32
C ILE A 279 -2.84 6.47 1.95
N GLY A 280 -3.94 6.18 2.63
CA GLY A 280 -5.22 6.73 2.25
C GLY A 280 -6.31 6.53 3.27
N SER A 281 -7.48 7.05 2.96
CA SER A 281 -8.69 6.79 3.72
C SER A 281 -9.88 6.62 2.78
N SER A 282 -10.91 5.94 3.26
CA SER A 282 -12.22 5.90 2.64
C SER A 282 -13.28 5.99 3.73
N VAL A 283 -14.49 6.32 3.32
CA VAL A 283 -15.64 6.34 4.21
C VAL A 283 -16.79 5.60 3.56
N MET A 284 -17.31 4.60 4.25
CA MET A 284 -18.50 3.89 3.82
C MET A 284 -19.75 4.66 4.29
N LEU A 285 -20.64 4.94 3.35
CA LEU A 285 -21.98 5.48 3.60
C LEU A 285 -23.01 4.54 2.97
N LYS A 286 -23.87 3.94 3.81
CA LYS A 286 -24.78 2.87 3.39
C LYS A 286 -24.00 1.71 2.77
N LYS A 287 -24.09 1.51 1.45
CA LYS A 287 -23.39 0.46 0.68
C LYS A 287 -22.33 1.02 -0.28
N LYS A 288 -22.15 2.34 -0.31
CA LYS A 288 -21.19 3.01 -1.20
C LYS A 288 -19.98 3.46 -0.40
N GLU A 289 -18.81 3.19 -0.94
CA GLU A 289 -17.52 3.60 -0.38
C GLU A 289 -17.01 4.82 -1.14
N TYR A 290 -16.66 5.87 -0.39
CA TYR A 290 -16.14 7.12 -0.93
C TYR A 290 -14.65 7.22 -0.61
N LEU A 291 -13.84 7.49 -1.62
CA LEU A 291 -12.41 7.74 -1.44
C LEU A 291 -12.22 9.11 -0.78
N ALA A 292 -11.41 9.15 0.28
CA ALA A 292 -11.18 10.35 1.06
C ALA A 292 -9.71 10.78 0.99
N ASN A 293 -9.52 12.05 0.62
CA ASN A 293 -8.23 12.70 0.46
C ASN A 293 -7.80 13.34 1.77
N PHE A 294 -6.52 13.24 2.11
CA PHE A 294 -5.96 13.95 3.25
C PHE A 294 -5.99 15.47 3.00
N THR A 295 -6.27 16.23 4.04
CA THR A 295 -6.31 17.69 3.97
C THR A 295 -5.88 18.29 5.30
N ASN A 296 -5.33 19.49 5.29
CA ASN A 296 -5.02 20.22 6.52
C ASN A 296 -6.17 21.14 6.95
N LYS A 297 -7.18 21.32 6.07
CA LYS A 297 -8.30 22.24 6.25
C LYS A 297 -9.45 21.56 7.00
N LEU A 298 -10.06 22.30 7.92
CA LEU A 298 -11.44 22.06 8.36
C LEU A 298 -12.27 23.16 7.70
N TYR A 299 -13.36 22.81 7.03
CA TYR A 299 -14.23 23.85 6.48
C TYR A 299 -14.97 24.53 7.64
N GLN A 300 -14.48 25.72 7.99
CA GLN A 300 -15.21 26.63 8.85
C GLN A 300 -16.06 27.49 7.94
N ARG A 301 -17.38 27.30 8.03
CA ARG A 301 -18.29 28.25 7.40
C ARG A 301 -18.09 29.57 8.13
N GLU A 302 -17.55 30.57 7.44
CA GLU A 302 -17.50 31.94 7.96
C GLU A 302 -18.93 32.40 8.19
N ASN A 303 -19.37 32.31 9.45
CA ASN A 303 -20.69 32.77 9.87
C ASN A 303 -20.61 34.17 10.49
N THR A 304 -19.41 34.75 10.55
CA THR A 304 -19.13 36.06 11.15
C THR A 304 -18.40 36.92 10.14
N LEU A 305 -19.14 37.85 9.56
CA LEU A 305 -18.58 38.96 8.80
C LEU A 305 -17.93 39.91 9.82
N THR A 306 -16.60 39.98 9.87
CA THR A 306 -15.91 40.98 10.69
C THR A 306 -15.79 42.24 9.86
N LEU A 307 -16.72 43.17 10.04
CA LEU A 307 -16.60 44.53 9.52
C LEU A 307 -15.51 45.23 10.33
N SER A 308 -14.54 45.83 9.65
CA SER A 308 -13.28 46.35 10.22
C SER A 308 -13.43 47.47 11.28
N ASN A 309 -14.65 47.87 11.65
CA ASN A 309 -14.91 48.92 12.63
C ASN A 309 -15.88 48.42 13.71
N ASN A 310 -15.33 47.84 14.78
CA ASN A 310 -15.81 47.68 16.17
C ASN A 310 -17.29 47.47 16.57
N ASN A 311 -18.25 47.31 15.66
CA ASN A 311 -19.63 46.95 16.03
C ASN A 311 -19.95 45.54 15.55
N LYS A 312 -19.87 44.57 16.48
CA LYS A 312 -20.31 43.19 16.25
C LYS A 312 -21.78 43.15 15.86
N LEU A 313 -22.05 42.86 14.58
CA LEU A 313 -23.38 42.64 14.05
C LEU A 313 -23.78 41.16 14.29
N ASP A 314 -24.74 40.91 15.19
CA ASP A 314 -25.28 39.56 15.42
C ASP A 314 -26.36 39.24 14.36
N LEU A 315 -25.92 38.58 13.29
CA LEU A 315 -26.74 38.22 12.14
C LEU A 315 -27.93 37.30 12.48
N LYS A 316 -27.93 36.64 13.65
CA LYS A 316 -29.07 35.82 14.11
C LYS A 316 -30.25 36.66 14.57
N LYS A 317 -30.02 37.90 15.02
CA LYS A 317 -31.08 38.81 15.50
C LYS A 317 -31.83 39.51 14.36
N LEU A 318 -31.26 39.55 13.17
CA LEU A 318 -31.75 40.38 12.06
C LEU A 318 -32.61 39.63 11.01
N ASN A 319 -32.90 38.34 11.23
CA ASN A 319 -33.77 37.53 10.36
C ASN A 319 -33.42 37.64 8.85
N VAL A 320 -32.13 37.80 8.52
CA VAL A 320 -31.68 38.08 7.16
C VAL A 320 -31.63 36.77 6.37
N ASN A 321 -32.56 36.60 5.43
CA ASN A 321 -32.49 35.54 4.42
C ASN A 321 -31.35 35.86 3.44
N TYR A 322 -30.28 35.08 3.45
CA TYR A 322 -29.23 35.19 2.43
C TYR A 322 -29.48 34.23 1.27
N LYS A 323 -29.47 34.79 0.06
CA LYS A 323 -29.31 34.06 -1.20
C LYS A 323 -27.83 34.12 -1.56
N ILE A 324 -27.13 32.98 -1.54
CA ILE A 324 -25.74 32.91 -1.97
C ILE A 324 -25.76 32.96 -3.50
N ASN A 325 -25.34 34.08 -4.08
CA ASN A 325 -24.98 34.12 -5.49
C ASN A 325 -23.61 33.45 -5.63
N ALA A 326 -23.60 32.14 -5.86
CA ALA A 326 -22.41 31.47 -6.36
C ALA A 326 -22.13 32.04 -7.75
N THR A 327 -21.18 32.98 -7.86
CA THR A 327 -20.71 33.43 -9.17
C THR A 327 -19.89 32.29 -9.75
N ASP A 328 -20.46 31.67 -10.77
CA ASP A 328 -19.83 30.73 -11.68
C ASP A 328 -18.57 31.40 -12.27
N ILE A 329 -17.39 31.16 -11.68
CA ILE A 329 -16.13 31.77 -12.12
C ILE A 329 -15.81 31.19 -13.49
N LYS A 330 -16.22 31.90 -14.54
CA LYS A 330 -15.95 31.52 -15.92
C LYS A 330 -14.50 31.82 -16.23
N ASN A 331 -13.75 30.80 -16.65
CA ASN A 331 -12.41 30.97 -17.20
C ASN A 331 -12.41 32.07 -18.28
N PRO A 332 -11.36 32.89 -18.38
CA PRO A 332 -11.18 33.75 -19.55
C PRO A 332 -11.14 32.92 -20.84
N GLU A 333 -11.68 33.44 -21.94
CA GLU A 333 -11.77 32.69 -23.22
C GLU A 333 -10.41 32.22 -23.75
N TRP A 334 -9.34 32.94 -23.41
CA TRP A 334 -7.97 32.61 -23.78
C TRP A 334 -7.36 31.49 -22.93
N PHE A 335 -7.91 31.22 -21.74
CA PHE A 335 -7.35 30.25 -20.80
C PHE A 335 -7.57 28.85 -21.37
N TYR A 336 -6.48 28.15 -21.71
CA TYR A 336 -6.40 26.93 -22.54
C TYR A 336 -6.44 27.08 -24.07
N ASN A 337 -6.62 28.29 -24.61
CA ASN A 337 -6.72 28.53 -26.06
C ASN A 337 -5.67 29.55 -26.53
N LEU A 338 -4.39 29.32 -26.21
CA LEU A 338 -3.29 30.16 -26.68
C LEU A 338 -2.50 29.42 -27.78
N PRO A 339 -2.41 29.98 -29.00
CA PRO A 339 -1.61 29.39 -30.06
C PRO A 339 -0.13 29.76 -29.86
N GLU A 340 0.66 28.89 -29.23
CA GLU A 340 2.13 28.91 -29.38
C GLU A 340 2.61 27.56 -29.91
N GLU A 341 2.88 27.49 -31.22
CA GLU A 341 3.46 26.30 -31.83
C GLU A 341 4.87 26.03 -31.29
N GLY A 342 5.17 24.75 -31.04
CA GLY A 342 6.51 24.29 -30.65
C GLY A 342 6.93 24.56 -29.21
N LYS A 343 6.05 25.08 -28.35
CA LYS A 343 6.35 25.38 -26.94
C LYS A 343 5.40 24.67 -25.98
N ILE A 344 5.85 24.43 -24.76
CA ILE A 344 5.01 23.87 -23.70
C ILE A 344 4.38 25.03 -22.93
N ILE A 345 3.05 25.11 -22.93
CA ILE A 345 2.32 26.11 -22.17
C ILE A 345 1.81 25.49 -20.87
N GLY A 346 2.22 26.06 -19.74
CA GLY A 346 1.63 25.79 -18.44
C GLY A 346 0.54 26.78 -18.10
N TYR A 347 -0.59 26.29 -17.61
CA TYR A 347 -1.70 27.11 -17.14
C TYR A 347 -1.81 27.04 -15.62
N GLY A 348 -2.05 28.18 -14.97
CA GLY A 348 -2.14 28.24 -13.51
C GLY A 348 -3.14 29.27 -13.04
N THR A 349 -3.76 28.99 -11.89
CA THR A 349 -4.67 29.90 -11.20
C THR A 349 -4.24 30.13 -9.76
N GLY A 350 -4.60 31.28 -9.18
CA GLY A 350 -4.27 31.58 -7.79
C GLY A 350 -4.85 32.91 -7.30
N GLU A 351 -4.94 33.07 -5.98
CA GLU A 351 -5.40 34.33 -5.35
C GLU A 351 -4.43 35.49 -5.60
N THR A 352 -3.15 35.17 -5.88
CA THR A 352 -2.10 36.13 -6.25
C THR A 352 -1.47 35.72 -7.57
N GLU A 353 -0.90 36.71 -8.27
CA GLU A 353 -0.19 36.49 -9.54
C GLU A 353 0.98 35.50 -9.37
N SER A 354 1.72 35.62 -8.25
CA SER A 354 2.82 34.70 -7.92
C SER A 354 2.33 33.26 -7.72
N ALA A 355 1.21 33.06 -7.02
CA ALA A 355 0.63 31.74 -6.82
C ALA A 355 0.16 31.12 -8.15
N ALA A 356 -0.51 31.90 -9.00
CA ALA A 356 -0.93 31.46 -10.33
C ALA A 356 0.27 31.11 -11.22
N LYS A 357 1.35 31.89 -11.15
CA LYS A 357 2.59 31.64 -11.91
C LYS A 357 3.28 30.36 -11.45
N ASN A 358 3.37 30.14 -10.14
CA ASN A 358 3.93 28.90 -9.58
C ASN A 358 3.09 27.68 -9.96
N SER A 359 1.76 27.81 -9.97
CA SER A 359 0.86 26.76 -10.46
C SER A 359 1.11 26.45 -11.94
N ALA A 360 1.29 27.48 -12.78
CA ALA A 360 1.60 27.31 -14.20
C ALA A 360 2.95 26.61 -14.42
N LEU A 361 3.99 27.01 -13.67
CA LEU A 361 5.31 26.39 -13.72
C LEU A 361 5.29 24.92 -13.28
N ASN A 362 4.51 24.59 -12.25
CA ASN A 362 4.32 23.20 -11.83
C ASN A 362 3.63 22.37 -12.92
N ASN A 363 2.67 22.96 -13.65
CA ASN A 363 2.02 22.30 -14.78
C ASN A 363 3.02 22.02 -15.93
N ILE A 364 3.96 22.93 -16.22
CA ILE A 364 5.06 22.68 -17.17
C ILE A 364 5.98 21.58 -16.65
N ALA A 365 6.38 21.65 -15.38
CA ALA A 365 7.29 20.68 -14.78
C ALA A 365 6.72 19.25 -14.86
N GLN A 366 5.43 19.08 -14.53
CA GLN A 366 4.72 17.81 -14.65
C GLN A 366 4.65 17.28 -16.09
N THR A 367 4.55 18.19 -17.07
CA THR A 367 4.56 17.85 -18.50
C THR A 367 5.95 17.41 -18.97
N LEU A 368 7.02 17.96 -18.39
CA LEU A 368 8.42 17.63 -18.70
C LEU A 368 8.97 16.42 -17.91
N GLU A 369 8.45 16.10 -16.72
CA GLU A 369 9.05 15.16 -15.75
C GLU A 369 8.84 13.65 -16.02
N VAL A 370 8.45 13.21 -17.21
CA VAL A 370 8.35 11.77 -17.52
C VAL A 370 9.58 11.27 -18.28
N ASP A 371 10.66 10.96 -17.54
CA ASP A 371 11.85 10.24 -18.05
C ASP A 371 11.96 8.86 -17.38
N VAL A 372 11.80 7.78 -18.16
CA VAL A 372 11.97 6.40 -17.69
C VAL A 372 13.28 5.84 -18.22
N LYS A 373 14.31 5.78 -17.36
CA LYS A 373 15.57 5.07 -17.66
C LYS A 373 15.59 3.71 -16.98
N SER A 374 15.91 2.69 -17.77
CA SER A 374 15.99 1.30 -17.35
C SER A 374 17.35 0.75 -17.75
N ASP A 375 18.23 0.56 -16.76
CA ASP A 375 19.52 -0.11 -16.97
C ASP A 375 19.46 -1.54 -16.45
N ILE A 376 19.70 -2.50 -17.33
CA ILE A 376 19.76 -3.92 -17.01
C ILE A 376 21.23 -4.35 -17.12
N SER A 377 21.82 -4.75 -15.99
CA SER A 377 23.17 -5.32 -15.95
C SER A 377 23.11 -6.79 -15.55
N ILE A 378 23.74 -7.63 -16.37
CA ILE A 378 23.82 -9.09 -16.15
C ILE A 378 25.28 -9.42 -15.90
N ASN A 379 25.64 -9.64 -14.64
CA ASN A 379 26.98 -10.10 -14.28
C ASN A 379 26.95 -11.62 -14.11
N LYS A 380 27.71 -12.30 -14.97
CA LYS A 380 27.91 -13.75 -14.94
C LYS A 380 29.30 -14.02 -14.38
N LYS A 381 29.39 -14.83 -13.32
CA LYS A 381 30.66 -15.41 -12.86
C LYS A 381 30.56 -16.94 -12.93
N SER A 382 31.59 -17.53 -13.51
CA SER A 382 31.85 -18.96 -13.51
C SER A 382 33.12 -19.17 -12.69
N ASP A 383 32.97 -19.73 -11.50
CA ASP A 383 34.07 -20.28 -10.70
C ASP A 383 33.69 -21.73 -10.40
N GLY A 384 34.64 -22.65 -10.42
CA GLY A 384 34.41 -24.11 -10.51
C GLY A 384 33.20 -24.62 -9.70
N SER A 385 32.44 -25.58 -10.27
CA SER A 385 31.21 -26.20 -9.70
C SER A 385 30.06 -25.28 -9.27
N GLN A 386 30.23 -23.96 -9.19
CA GLN A 386 29.18 -23.02 -8.77
C GLN A 386 28.92 -21.94 -9.82
N TYR A 387 27.83 -22.12 -10.56
CA TYR A 387 27.30 -21.09 -11.44
C TYR A 387 26.47 -20.10 -10.63
N SER A 388 26.84 -18.81 -10.64
CA SER A 388 26.00 -17.75 -10.09
C SER A 388 25.78 -16.64 -11.11
N SER A 389 24.51 -16.43 -11.47
CA SER A 389 24.07 -15.26 -12.24
C SER A 389 23.41 -14.28 -11.28
N ARG A 390 23.98 -13.07 -11.15
CA ARG A 390 23.30 -11.97 -10.47
C ARG A 390 22.81 -10.99 -11.52
N THR A 391 21.49 -10.96 -11.71
CA THR A 391 20.82 -9.93 -12.48
C THR A 391 20.53 -8.77 -11.55
N LYS A 392 21.10 -7.60 -11.83
CA LYS A 392 20.80 -6.38 -11.10
C LYS A 392 20.07 -5.44 -12.05
N GLN A 393 18.78 -5.25 -11.79
CA GLN A 393 17.93 -4.30 -12.49
C GLN A 393 17.79 -3.06 -11.61
N ASN A 394 18.32 -1.93 -12.07
CA ASN A 394 18.14 -0.65 -11.39
C ASN A 394 17.14 0.17 -12.20
N ILE A 395 15.92 0.32 -11.67
CA ILE A 395 14.92 1.24 -12.21
C ILE A 395 15.02 2.50 -11.37
N ASN A 396 15.66 3.53 -11.90
CA ASN A 396 15.71 4.83 -11.26
C ASN A 396 14.61 5.71 -11.83
N VAL A 397 13.54 5.88 -11.05
CA VAL A 397 12.55 6.94 -11.26
C VAL A 397 13.01 8.12 -10.41
N SER A 398 13.54 9.18 -11.04
CA SER A 398 13.96 10.37 -10.32
C SER A 398 13.16 11.58 -10.78
N SER A 399 12.40 12.19 -9.87
CA SER A 399 11.96 13.57 -10.03
C SER A 399 13.09 14.47 -9.57
N LYS A 400 13.74 15.16 -10.51
CA LYS A 400 14.64 16.27 -10.16
C LYS A 400 13.84 17.53 -10.36
N SER A 401 13.49 18.20 -9.26
CA SER A 401 12.97 19.57 -9.25
C SER A 401 14.01 20.51 -9.87
N LYS A 402 14.09 20.56 -11.19
CA LYS A 402 14.92 21.51 -11.90
C LYS A 402 14.17 22.83 -11.91
N LYS A 403 14.83 23.89 -11.45
CA LYS A 403 14.36 25.26 -11.70
C LYS A 403 14.26 25.43 -13.22
N LEU A 404 13.04 25.55 -13.75
CA LEU A 404 12.80 25.83 -15.16
C LEU A 404 13.40 27.21 -15.48
N LYS A 405 14.42 27.25 -16.35
CA LYS A 405 15.02 28.48 -16.86
C LYS A 405 14.44 28.76 -18.26
N GLY A 406 14.33 30.03 -18.63
CA GLY A 406 13.84 30.43 -19.96
C GLY A 406 12.31 30.56 -20.09
N THR A 407 11.57 30.44 -19.00
CA THR A 407 10.10 30.56 -19.03
C THR A 407 9.65 32.01 -19.23
N LYS A 408 8.62 32.23 -20.06
CA LYS A 408 8.04 33.55 -20.31
C LYS A 408 6.54 33.55 -19.98
N THR A 409 6.07 34.54 -19.24
CA THR A 409 4.62 34.73 -19.07
C THR A 409 4.04 35.22 -20.40
N ILE A 410 3.12 34.44 -20.98
CA ILE A 410 2.46 34.74 -22.26
C ILE A 410 1.27 35.67 -22.00
N LYS A 411 0.48 35.33 -20.98
CA LYS A 411 -0.74 36.07 -20.62
C LYS A 411 -1.02 35.95 -19.13
N SER A 412 -1.49 37.03 -18.52
CA SER A 412 -1.87 37.13 -17.11
C SER A 412 -3.13 38.00 -17.03
N GLN A 413 -4.15 37.55 -16.31
CA GLN A 413 -5.38 38.31 -16.10
C GLN A 413 -5.96 38.02 -14.72
N LYS A 414 -6.34 39.06 -13.98
CA LYS A 414 -7.19 38.91 -12.80
C LYS A 414 -8.66 38.99 -13.22
N LYS A 415 -9.45 37.95 -12.93
CA LYS A 415 -10.89 37.88 -13.20
C LYS A 415 -11.59 37.30 -11.97
N ASP A 416 -12.64 37.96 -11.51
CA ASP A 416 -13.45 37.54 -10.36
C ASP A 416 -12.61 37.24 -9.09
N GLY A 417 -11.57 38.05 -8.86
CA GLY A 417 -10.68 37.92 -7.71
C GLY A 417 -9.55 36.88 -7.85
N ILE A 418 -9.55 36.08 -8.92
CA ILE A 418 -8.54 35.04 -9.19
C ILE A 418 -7.62 35.48 -10.33
N TRP A 419 -6.33 35.23 -10.18
CA TRP A 419 -5.34 35.36 -11.25
C TRP A 419 -5.32 34.11 -12.11
N PHE A 420 -5.37 34.30 -13.42
CA PHE A 420 -5.19 33.29 -14.47
C PHE A 420 -3.92 33.61 -15.22
N ILE A 421 -2.97 32.66 -15.31
CA ILE A 421 -1.67 32.86 -15.95
C ILE A 421 -1.36 31.70 -16.90
N ALA A 422 -0.82 32.04 -18.06
CA ALA A 422 -0.16 31.10 -18.97
C ALA A 422 1.33 31.44 -19.08
N VAL A 423 2.17 30.42 -18.96
CA VAL A 423 3.63 30.52 -19.06
C VAL A 423 4.10 29.59 -20.18
N SER A 424 4.93 30.06 -21.12
CA SER A 424 5.63 29.19 -22.06
C SER A 424 7.00 28.79 -21.52
N TYR A 425 7.41 27.58 -21.86
CA TYR A 425 8.77 27.05 -21.75
C TYR A 425 9.31 26.68 -23.12
#